data_AF-A0A936ZZA8-F1
#
_entry.id   AF-A0A936ZZA8-F1
#
_cell.length_a   1.000
_cell.length_b   1.000
_cell.length_c   1.000
_cell.angle_alpha   90.00
_cell.angle_beta   90.00
_cell.angle_gamma   90.00
#
_symmetry.space_group_name_H-M   'P 1'
#
loop_
_entity.id
_entity.type
_entity.pdbx_description
1 polymer ?
#
loop_
_entity_poly.entity_id
_entity_poly.type
_entity_poly.pdbx_seq_one_letter_code
_entity_poly.pdbx_strand_id
1 'polypeptide(L)'
;MMKTLMYTAACILALGFTSCKSDDDSFDCNAGDLILADALLQYTQNSTTATCEAYKTAIENNLANNCYLDADVIKGLRTELNVLGDCTFSGRVCLICTNSNVDEEVCRGENGNAFIGDRDLEIPFERYVELSTCI
;
A
#
# COMPACT_ATOMS: atom_id res chain seq x y z
N MET A 1 13.72 41.09 -5.89
CA MET A 1 14.91 40.28 -6.26
C MET A 1 15.59 39.82 -4.98
N MET A 2 15.38 38.57 -4.56
CA MET A 2 16.10 37.95 -3.45
C MET A 2 16.29 36.45 -3.71
N LYS A 3 17.54 36.14 -4.05
CA LYS A 3 18.40 35.02 -3.64
C LYS A 3 17.70 33.70 -3.26
N THR A 4 17.79 32.76 -4.19
CA THR A 4 17.65 31.31 -4.02
C THR A 4 18.64 30.78 -2.98
N LEU A 5 18.12 30.19 -1.90
CA LEU A 5 18.90 29.38 -0.95
C LEU A 5 18.78 27.91 -1.37
N MET A 6 19.91 27.36 -1.84
CA MET A 6 20.15 25.93 -1.93
C MET A 6 20.08 25.31 -0.53
N TYR A 7 19.28 24.26 -0.37
CA TYR A 7 19.44 23.30 0.71
C TYR A 7 19.58 21.91 0.10
N THR A 8 20.82 21.51 -0.13
CA THR A 8 21.22 20.14 -0.44
C THR A 8 21.22 19.36 0.87
N ALA A 9 20.16 18.57 1.11
CA ALA A 9 20.14 17.61 2.20
C ALA A 9 20.88 16.35 1.76
N ALA A 10 22.15 16.24 2.13
CA ALA A 10 22.91 15.01 2.05
C ALA A 10 22.51 14.12 3.25
N CYS A 11 21.48 13.29 3.08
CA CYS A 11 21.20 12.21 4.00
C CYS A 11 22.13 11.04 3.67
N ILE A 12 23.11 10.83 4.55
CA ILE A 12 23.98 9.66 4.55
C ILE A 12 23.11 8.44 4.84
N LEU A 13 22.73 7.71 3.79
CA LEU A 13 22.21 6.36 3.90
C LEU A 13 23.38 5.44 4.23
N ALA A 14 23.62 5.25 5.53
CA ALA A 14 24.37 4.10 6.02
C ALA A 14 23.49 2.85 5.86
N LEU A 15 23.35 2.36 4.63
CA LEU A 15 22.79 1.04 4.37
C LEU A 15 23.94 0.03 4.55
N GLY A 16 23.83 -0.75 5.62
CA GLY A 16 24.72 -1.87 5.89
C GLY A 16 24.61 -2.89 4.77
N PHE A 17 25.63 -2.92 3.90
CA PHE A 17 25.84 -3.99 2.94
C PHE A 17 26.23 -5.27 3.68
N THR A 18 25.34 -6.26 3.73
CA THR A 18 25.57 -7.68 3.40
C THR A 18 24.17 -8.31 3.25
N SER A 19 23.76 -8.87 2.12
CA SER A 19 24.31 -10.12 1.64
C SER A 19 24.26 -10.22 0.11
N CYS A 20 25.44 -10.40 -0.47
CA CYS A 20 25.57 -11.05 -1.76
C CYS A 20 25.20 -12.53 -1.59
N LYS A 21 24.25 -13.01 -2.38
CA LYS A 21 24.42 -14.30 -3.05
C LYS A 21 24.03 -14.14 -4.51
N SER A 22 25.03 -13.74 -5.28
CA SER A 22 25.13 -13.93 -6.73
C SER A 22 25.12 -15.43 -7.02
N ASP A 23 24.24 -15.89 -7.92
CA ASP A 23 24.64 -16.67 -9.10
C ASP A 23 23.42 -16.89 -10.03
N ASP A 24 23.34 -15.98 -11.01
CA ASP A 24 22.87 -16.09 -12.41
C ASP A 24 21.48 -16.64 -12.80
N ASP A 25 20.66 -17.12 -11.87
CA ASP A 25 19.20 -17.30 -12.05
C ASP A 25 18.39 -16.82 -10.82
N SER A 26 19.07 -16.15 -9.89
CA SER A 26 18.52 -15.72 -8.60
C SER A 26 17.88 -14.33 -8.67
N PHE A 27 16.70 -14.17 -8.06
CA PHE A 27 16.02 -12.89 -7.90
C PHE A 27 16.97 -11.83 -7.29
N ASP A 28 17.18 -10.71 -7.99
CA ASP A 28 17.99 -9.60 -7.50
C ASP A 28 17.18 -8.77 -6.50
N CYS A 29 17.49 -8.92 -5.21
CA CYS A 29 16.82 -8.21 -4.14
C CYS A 29 16.98 -6.69 -4.21
N ASN A 30 18.06 -6.16 -4.80
CA ASN A 30 18.18 -4.71 -4.97
C ASN A 30 17.21 -4.20 -6.04
N ALA A 31 17.08 -4.94 -7.15
CA ALA A 31 16.06 -4.66 -8.15
C ALA A 31 14.64 -4.86 -7.57
N GLY A 32 14.46 -5.89 -6.74
CA GLY A 32 13.22 -6.17 -6.00
C GLY A 32 12.80 -5.02 -5.08
N ASP A 33 13.75 -4.42 -4.35
CA ASP A 33 13.51 -3.25 -3.50
C ASP A 33 13.10 -2.02 -4.32
N LEU A 34 13.74 -1.79 -5.47
CA LEU A 34 13.38 -0.69 -6.36
C LEU A 34 11.98 -0.87 -6.94
N ILE A 35 11.63 -2.10 -7.36
CA ILE A 35 10.28 -2.42 -7.84
C ILE A 35 9.25 -2.24 -6.72
N LEU A 36 9.56 -2.69 -5.50
CA LEU A 36 8.68 -2.51 -4.35
C LEU A 36 8.42 -1.03 -4.05
N ALA A 37 9.47 -0.20 -4.04
CA ALA A 37 9.35 1.22 -3.80
C ALA A 37 8.57 1.94 -4.90
N ASP A 38 8.80 1.60 -6.17
CA ASP A 38 8.05 2.15 -7.30
C ASP A 38 6.57 1.74 -7.26
N ALA A 39 6.29 0.46 -7.00
CA ALA A 39 4.93 -0.04 -6.91
C ALA A 39 4.15 0.60 -5.75
N LEU A 40 4.80 0.84 -4.60
CA LEU A 40 4.22 1.63 -3.50
C LEU A 40 3.89 3.05 -3.95
N LEU A 41 4.81 3.72 -4.65
CA LEU A 41 4.58 5.08 -5.14
C LEU A 41 3.40 5.12 -6.12
N GLN A 42 3.33 4.18 -7.06
CA GLN A 42 2.22 4.09 -8.00
C GLN A 42 0.89 3.80 -7.30
N TYR A 43 0.88 2.88 -6.34
CA TYR A 43 -0.30 2.56 -5.55
C TYR A 43 -0.79 3.75 -4.72
N THR A 44 0.11 4.51 -4.10
CA THR A 44 -0.24 5.70 -3.31
C THR A 44 -0.69 6.88 -4.17
N GLN A 45 -0.19 7.01 -5.40
CA GLN A 45 -0.60 8.06 -6.34
C GLN A 45 -1.89 7.74 -7.10
N ASN A 46 -2.15 6.46 -7.35
CA ASN A 46 -3.27 5.99 -8.14
C ASN A 46 -3.72 4.62 -7.62
N SER A 47 -4.54 4.59 -6.57
CA SER A 47 -4.92 3.37 -5.84
C SER A 47 -5.96 2.52 -6.57
N THR A 48 -5.59 1.98 -7.73
CA THR A 48 -6.41 1.07 -8.54
C THR A 48 -6.17 -0.40 -8.19
N THR A 49 -7.04 -1.31 -8.63
CA THR A 49 -6.78 -2.76 -8.50
C THR A 49 -5.44 -3.15 -9.12
N ALA A 50 -5.10 -2.60 -10.28
CA ALA A 50 -3.85 -2.92 -10.98
C ALA A 50 -2.60 -2.49 -10.20
N THR A 51 -2.62 -1.30 -9.60
CA THR A 51 -1.49 -0.80 -8.79
C THR A 51 -1.43 -1.46 -7.42
N CYS A 52 -2.57 -1.86 -6.84
CA CYS A 52 -2.61 -2.70 -5.64
C CYS A 52 -1.96 -4.06 -5.90
N GLU A 53 -2.34 -4.75 -6.98
CA GLU A 53 -1.79 -6.06 -7.34
C GLU A 53 -0.29 -5.98 -7.64
N ALA A 54 0.15 -4.92 -8.32
CA ALA A 54 1.57 -4.68 -8.57
C ALA A 54 2.35 -4.51 -7.26
N TYR A 55 1.82 -3.73 -6.31
CA TYR A 55 2.46 -3.52 -5.01
C TYR A 55 2.48 -4.79 -4.16
N LYS A 56 1.35 -5.48 -4.07
CA LYS A 56 1.21 -6.78 -3.40
C LYS A 56 2.21 -7.80 -3.95
N THR A 57 2.26 -7.95 -5.27
CA THR A 57 3.20 -8.85 -5.96
C THR A 57 4.65 -8.50 -5.66
N ALA A 58 5.00 -7.21 -5.60
CA ALA A 58 6.35 -6.79 -5.26
C ALA A 58 6.74 -7.17 -3.82
N ILE A 59 5.82 -7.05 -2.85
CA ILE A 59 6.04 -7.50 -1.48
C ILE A 59 6.24 -9.03 -1.44
N GLU A 60 5.33 -9.78 -2.07
CA GLU A 60 5.38 -11.24 -2.10
C GLU A 60 6.68 -11.76 -2.72
N ASN A 61 7.14 -11.15 -3.81
CA ASN A 61 8.38 -11.52 -4.47
C ASN A 61 9.60 -11.31 -3.57
N ASN A 62 9.70 -10.17 -2.88
CA ASN A 62 10.82 -9.91 -1.97
C ASN A 62 10.80 -10.86 -0.75
N LEU A 63 9.61 -11.16 -0.22
CA LEU A 63 9.47 -12.13 0.88
C LEU A 63 9.79 -13.57 0.45
N ALA A 64 9.29 -14.01 -0.71
CA ALA A 64 9.51 -15.36 -1.24
C ALA A 64 11.00 -15.62 -1.53
N ASN A 65 11.73 -14.57 -1.91
CA ASN A 65 13.16 -14.64 -2.21
C ASN A 65 14.06 -14.32 -1.01
N ASN A 66 13.50 -14.18 0.20
CA ASN A 66 14.22 -13.90 1.44
C ASN A 66 15.12 -12.65 1.37
N CYS A 67 14.63 -11.59 0.70
CA CYS A 67 15.39 -10.35 0.53
C CYS A 67 15.63 -9.58 1.83
N TYR A 68 14.89 -9.92 2.90
CA TYR A 68 15.06 -9.33 4.22
C TYR A 68 15.38 -10.42 5.25
N LEU A 69 16.30 -10.12 6.16
CA LEU A 69 16.65 -10.96 7.30
C LEU A 69 16.08 -10.41 8.62
N ASP A 70 15.68 -9.13 8.62
CA ASP A 70 15.11 -8.47 9.77
C ASP A 70 13.64 -8.91 9.98
N ALA A 71 13.37 -9.52 11.14
CA ALA A 71 12.06 -10.05 11.48
C ALA A 71 10.98 -8.97 11.59
N ASP A 72 11.34 -7.75 12.02
CA ASP A 72 10.40 -6.64 12.13
C ASP A 72 10.03 -6.10 10.74
N VAL A 73 10.99 -6.06 9.82
CA VAL A 73 10.72 -5.72 8.40
C VAL A 73 9.79 -6.76 7.76
N ILE A 74 10.09 -8.05 7.93
CA ILE A 74 9.25 -9.14 7.42
C ILE A 74 7.83 -9.05 8.00
N LYS A 75 7.71 -8.78 9.30
CA LYS A 75 6.41 -8.61 9.96
C LYS A 75 5.65 -7.40 9.41
N GLY A 76 6.32 -6.28 9.17
CA GLY A 76 5.74 -5.09 8.56
C GLY A 76 5.16 -5.41 7.18
N LEU A 77 5.95 -6.05 6.31
CA LEU A 77 5.52 -6.44 4.96
C LEU A 77 4.35 -7.45 4.96
N ARG A 78 4.35 -8.41 5.89
CA ARG A 78 3.20 -9.33 6.05
C ARG A 78 1.95 -8.63 6.55
N THR A 79 2.11 -7.62 7.40
CA THR A 79 0.99 -6.79 7.86
C THR A 79 0.43 -6.01 6.68
N GLU A 80 1.29 -5.44 5.85
CA GLU A 80 0.90 -4.74 4.63
C GLU A 80 0.12 -5.65 3.66
N LEU A 81 0.58 -6.88 3.43
CA LEU A 81 -0.15 -7.87 2.62
C LEU A 81 -1.56 -8.15 3.16
N ASN A 82 -1.72 -8.22 4.48
CA ASN A 82 -3.04 -8.43 5.08
C ASN A 82 -3.95 -7.21 4.85
N VAL A 83 -3.40 -5.99 4.86
CA VAL A 83 -4.15 -4.75 4.58
C VAL A 83 -4.55 -4.66 3.11
N LEU A 84 -3.66 -5.06 2.19
CA LEU A 84 -3.95 -5.08 0.76
C LEU A 84 -5.01 -6.13 0.38
N GLY A 85 -5.08 -7.24 1.12
CA GLY A 85 -6.09 -8.28 0.92
C GLY A 85 -6.01 -8.93 -0.46
N ASP A 86 -7.14 -9.04 -1.14
CA ASP A 86 -7.27 -9.61 -2.49
C ASP A 86 -7.25 -8.55 -3.60
N CYS A 87 -6.99 -7.28 -3.27
CA CYS A 87 -6.99 -6.14 -4.20
C CYS A 87 -8.29 -5.93 -5.00
N THR A 88 -9.35 -6.71 -4.77
CA THR A 88 -10.67 -6.56 -5.42
C THR A 88 -11.30 -5.20 -5.08
N PHE A 89 -10.90 -4.63 -3.94
CA PHE A 89 -11.25 -3.29 -3.48
C PHE A 89 -10.01 -2.52 -3.04
N SER A 90 -8.92 -2.57 -3.84
CA SER A 90 -7.74 -1.67 -3.83
C SER A 90 -7.31 -1.16 -2.44
N GLY A 91 -7.07 -2.07 -1.47
CA GLY A 91 -6.62 -1.76 -0.10
C GLY A 91 -7.37 -0.60 0.57
N ARG A 92 -8.66 -0.48 0.30
CA ARG A 92 -9.52 0.58 0.81
C ARG A 92 -9.78 0.37 2.29
N VAL A 93 -9.82 1.48 3.03
CA VAL A 93 -10.39 1.48 4.37
C VAL A 93 -11.87 1.14 4.24
N CYS A 94 -12.25 -0.05 4.69
CA CYS A 94 -13.64 -0.43 4.90
C CYS A 94 -13.96 -0.24 6.39
N LEU A 95 -15.13 0.30 6.67
CA LEU A 95 -15.64 0.44 8.03
C LEU A 95 -16.95 -0.33 8.15
N ILE A 96 -17.24 -0.84 9.35
CA ILE A 96 -18.57 -1.36 9.63
C ILE A 96 -19.43 -0.19 10.07
N CYS A 97 -20.39 0.18 9.23
CA CYS A 97 -21.30 1.28 9.48
C CYS A 97 -22.68 0.76 9.85
N THR A 98 -23.20 1.17 11.01
CA THR A 98 -24.58 0.89 11.42
C THR A 98 -25.51 1.97 10.88
N ASN A 99 -26.45 1.58 10.03
CA ASN A 99 -27.55 2.42 9.54
C ASN A 99 -28.89 1.75 9.83
N SER A 100 -29.81 2.46 10.50
CA SER A 100 -31.14 1.93 10.86
C SER A 100 -31.10 0.57 11.60
N ASN A 101 -30.09 0.35 12.45
CA ASN A 101 -29.81 -0.92 13.15
C ASN A 101 -29.39 -2.09 12.26
N VAL A 102 -28.92 -1.82 11.04
CA VAL A 102 -28.29 -2.81 10.16
C VAL A 102 -26.81 -2.45 10.04
N ASP A 103 -25.95 -3.42 10.29
CA ASP A 103 -24.50 -3.28 10.10
C ASP A 103 -24.16 -3.62 8.65
N GLU A 104 -23.52 -2.69 7.97
CA GLU A 104 -23.09 -2.83 6.59
C GLU A 104 -21.59 -2.51 6.48
N GLU A 105 -20.85 -3.31 5.73
CA GLU A 105 -19.46 -3.00 5.38
C GLU A 105 -19.44 -1.97 4.26
N VAL A 106 -18.79 -0.83 4.53
CA VAL A 106 -18.73 0.30 3.61
C VAL A 106 -17.29 0.61 3.28
N CYS A 107 -16.95 0.58 2.00
CA CYS A 107 -15.59 0.73 1.51
C CYS A 107 -15.41 2.01 0.69
N ARG A 108 -14.23 2.63 0.77
CA ARG A 108 -13.89 3.85 0.01
C ARG A 108 -13.49 3.57 -1.44
N GLY A 109 -14.41 3.69 -2.39
CA GLY A 109 -14.22 3.95 -3.83
C GLY A 109 -12.83 4.38 -4.33
N GLU A 110 -12.40 3.85 -5.48
CA GLU A 110 -11.28 4.38 -6.29
C GLU A 110 -11.59 5.81 -6.74
N ASN A 111 -12.87 6.09 -6.98
CA ASN A 111 -13.40 7.41 -7.25
C ASN A 111 -13.62 8.26 -5.98
N GLY A 112 -13.28 7.74 -4.79
CA GLY A 112 -13.50 8.40 -3.50
C GLY A 112 -14.91 8.24 -2.91
N ASN A 113 -15.83 7.55 -3.59
CA ASN A 113 -17.20 7.35 -3.09
C ASN A 113 -17.30 6.21 -2.08
N ALA A 114 -18.39 6.16 -1.32
CA ALA A 114 -18.74 4.99 -0.51
C ALA A 114 -19.32 3.88 -1.40
N PHE A 115 -18.92 2.64 -1.11
CA PHE A 115 -19.42 1.42 -1.73
C PHE A 115 -19.99 0.48 -0.68
N ILE A 116 -21.12 -0.17 -1.00
CA ILE A 116 -21.62 -1.34 -0.26
C ILE A 116 -21.60 -2.53 -1.22
N GLY A 117 -20.71 -3.50 -0.97
CA GLY A 117 -20.34 -4.49 -1.98
C GLY A 117 -19.86 -3.80 -3.26
N ASP A 118 -20.42 -4.17 -4.41
CA ASP A 118 -20.05 -3.60 -5.73
C ASP A 118 -20.82 -2.32 -6.08
N ARG A 119 -21.73 -1.86 -5.20
CA ARG A 119 -22.60 -0.73 -5.49
C ARG A 119 -21.95 0.59 -5.07
N ASP A 120 -21.66 1.45 -6.04
CA ASP A 120 -21.33 2.86 -5.80
C ASP A 120 -22.57 3.60 -5.28
N LEU A 121 -22.42 4.29 -4.16
CA LEU A 121 -23.50 5.09 -3.57
C LEU A 121 -23.57 6.51 -4.13
N GLU A 122 -22.61 6.92 -4.98
CA GLU A 122 -22.44 8.26 -5.54
C GLU A 122 -22.28 9.36 -4.46
N ILE A 123 -21.89 8.95 -3.25
CA ILE A 123 -21.65 9.82 -2.10
C ILE A 123 -20.18 9.69 -1.72
N PRO A 124 -19.45 10.79 -1.49
CA PRO A 124 -18.08 10.72 -0.99
C PRO A 124 -17.97 9.88 0.28
N PHE A 125 -16.95 9.03 0.39
CA PHE A 125 -16.80 8.10 1.51
C PHE A 125 -16.79 8.81 2.87
N GLU A 126 -16.02 9.88 2.99
CA GLU A 126 -15.91 10.67 4.22
C GLU A 126 -17.28 11.24 4.62
N ARG A 127 -18.09 11.64 3.63
CA ARG A 127 -19.44 12.13 3.86
C ARG A 127 -20.38 11.04 4.36
N TYR A 128 -20.25 9.82 3.85
CA TYR A 128 -21.03 8.69 4.33
C TYR A 128 -20.71 8.37 5.80
N VAL A 129 -19.42 8.37 6.15
CA VAL A 129 -18.94 8.12 7.51
C VAL A 129 -19.44 9.19 8.49
N GLU A 130 -19.45 10.46 8.11
CA GLU A 130 -20.02 11.54 8.93
C GLU A 130 -21.52 11.37 9.23
N LEU A 131 -22.25 10.71 8.32
CA LEU A 131 -23.70 10.55 8.42
C LEU A 131 -24.12 9.23 9.08
N SER A 132 -23.17 8.34 9.35
CA SER A 132 -23.40 6.98 9.83
C SER A 132 -22.63 6.71 11.12
N THR A 133 -22.97 5.64 11.84
CA THR A 133 -22.14 5.19 12.98
C THR A 133 -21.18 4.13 12.49
N CYS A 134 -19.95 4.51 12.15
CA CYS A 134 -18.93 3.61 11.63
C CYS A 134 -17.85 3.30 12.67
N ILE A 135 -17.39 2.04 12.72
CA ILE A 135 -16.29 1.54 13.57
C ILE A 135 -15.22 0.84 12.75
#